data_AF-A0A6A7GAY2-F1
#
_entry.id   AF-A0A6A7GAY2-F1
#
_cell.length_a   1.000
_cell.length_b   1.000
_cell.length_c   1.000
_cell.angle_alpha   90.00
_cell.angle_beta   90.00
_cell.angle_gamma   90.00
#
_symmetry.space_group_name_H-M   'P 1'
#
loop_
_entity.id
_entity.type
_entity.pdbx_description
1 polymer ?
#
loop_
_entity_poly.entity_id
_entity_poly.type
_entity_poly.pdbx_seq_one_letter_code
_entity_poly.pdbx_strand_id
1 'polypeptide(L)'
;ILRELRILRLLHHHRIVEVLDILPPEDAETFHSLAIVFEFVDTDLGKLILTKQFFTTLHVQHMLWQILVGLKYLHSCNIVHRDLKPANILVNENCSIKICDFGLSRSLSHHKTTNPFRPKSPIDSSSSAPITRPLLSRQLTKHVITRWYRAPEVILKSDYTTQVDMWSAGCILAELLSMQQENCPNSSDREPLFPGTSSNMSRSPHSSSNVDLNSDQLGKIFEVIGSPSRQDLQSLNNSVKELVRNYGYRSKINY
;
A
#
# COMPACT_ATOMS: atom_id res chain seq x y z
N ILE A 1 13.94 6.65 -5.90
CA ILE A 1 14.51 8.00 -6.14
C ILE A 1 14.03 8.70 -7.43
N LEU A 2 14.54 8.46 -8.65
CA LEU A 2 14.16 9.30 -9.82
C LEU A 2 12.65 9.28 -10.16
N ARG A 3 12.02 8.10 -10.13
CA ARG A 3 10.56 7.97 -10.35
C ARG A 3 9.76 8.68 -9.25
N GLU A 4 10.20 8.52 -8.01
CA GLU A 4 9.58 9.10 -6.82
C GLU A 4 9.65 10.63 -6.87
N LEU A 5 10.82 11.20 -7.17
CA LEU A 5 10.98 12.64 -7.38
C LEU A 5 10.13 13.17 -8.54
N ARG A 6 10.02 12.42 -9.64
CA ARG A 6 9.13 12.80 -10.76
C ARG A 6 7.66 12.80 -10.33
N ILE A 7 7.21 11.81 -9.57
CA ILE A 7 5.84 11.75 -9.05
C ILE A 7 5.60 12.92 -8.10
N LEU A 8 6.46 13.09 -7.09
CA LEU A 8 6.34 14.13 -6.07
C LEU A 8 6.33 15.54 -6.66
N ARG A 9 7.18 15.84 -7.64
CA ARG A 9 7.21 17.15 -8.32
C ARG A 9 5.97 17.46 -9.16
N LEU A 10 5.13 16.46 -9.45
CA LEU A 10 3.88 16.64 -10.20
C LEU A 10 2.66 16.67 -9.28
N LEU A 11 2.82 16.33 -7.99
CA LEU A 11 1.75 16.29 -7.01
C LEU A 11 1.73 17.60 -6.23
N HIS A 12 0.58 18.26 -6.24
CA HIS A 12 0.33 19.48 -5.48
C HIS A 12 -0.98 19.35 -4.73
N HIS A 13 -0.90 19.00 -3.44
CA HIS A 13 -2.06 18.85 -2.60
C HIS A 13 -1.68 18.93 -1.12
N HIS A 14 -2.49 19.63 -0.33
CA HIS A 14 -2.23 19.89 1.10
C HIS A 14 -2.09 18.63 1.99
N ARG A 15 -2.51 17.45 1.51
CA ARG A 15 -2.34 16.14 2.18
C ARG A 15 -1.22 15.27 1.64
N ILE A 16 -0.39 15.79 0.74
CA ILE A 16 0.80 15.11 0.21
C ILE A 16 2.01 15.95 0.63
N VAL A 17 3.11 15.29 0.99
CA VAL A 17 4.37 15.97 1.32
C VAL A 17 4.92 16.68 0.07
N GLU A 18 5.33 17.93 0.22
CA GLU A 18 5.93 18.75 -0.84
C GLU A 18 7.45 18.63 -0.83
N VAL A 19 8.04 18.52 -2.02
CA VAL A 19 9.48 18.66 -2.24
C VAL A 19 9.77 20.13 -2.46
N LEU A 20 10.47 20.75 -1.51
CA LEU A 20 10.82 22.16 -1.56
C LEU A 20 12.06 22.41 -2.43
N ASP A 21 13.06 21.54 -2.34
CA ASP A 21 14.31 21.70 -3.09
C ASP A 21 15.03 20.36 -3.31
N ILE A 22 15.93 20.33 -4.29
CA ILE A 22 16.88 19.24 -4.51
C ILE A 22 18.26 19.89 -4.61
N LEU A 23 19.07 19.70 -3.58
CA LEU A 23 20.37 20.34 -3.53
C LEU A 23 21.28 19.73 -4.61
N PRO A 24 21.97 20.56 -5.40
CA PRO A 24 22.90 20.05 -6.39
C PRO A 24 24.02 19.29 -5.68
N PRO A 25 24.46 18.13 -6.20
CA PRO A 25 25.64 17.47 -5.69
C PRO A 25 26.88 18.36 -5.92
N GLU A 26 27.91 18.19 -5.08
CA GLU A 26 29.18 18.92 -5.24
C GLU A 26 29.84 18.66 -6.60
N ASP A 27 29.71 17.43 -7.11
CA ASP A 27 30.16 17.02 -8.44
C ASP A 27 29.05 16.23 -9.15
N ALA A 28 28.63 16.70 -10.31
CA ALA A 28 27.58 16.10 -11.12
C ALA A 28 27.98 14.75 -11.76
N GLU A 29 29.27 14.44 -11.90
CA GLU A 29 29.75 13.22 -12.55
C GLU A 29 30.02 12.08 -11.56
N THR A 30 30.36 12.40 -10.30
CA THR A 30 30.85 11.41 -9.32
C THR A 30 29.97 11.26 -8.07
N PHE A 31 28.82 11.93 -8.00
CA PHE A 31 27.97 11.89 -6.80
C PHE A 31 27.40 10.50 -6.51
N HIS A 32 27.38 10.17 -5.23
CA HIS A 32 26.77 8.94 -4.70
C HIS A 32 25.62 9.22 -3.72
N SER A 33 25.34 10.49 -3.45
CA SER A 33 24.31 10.93 -2.52
C SER A 33 23.53 12.10 -3.10
N LEU A 34 22.24 12.13 -2.81
CA LEU A 34 21.32 13.18 -3.24
C LEU A 34 20.60 13.71 -2.01
N ALA A 35 20.65 15.01 -1.79
CA ALA A 35 19.91 15.66 -0.72
C ALA A 35 18.61 16.24 -1.28
N ILE A 36 17.49 15.78 -0.73
CA ILE A 36 16.15 16.22 -1.10
C ILE A 36 15.56 16.93 0.12
N VAL A 37 15.12 18.17 -0.08
CA VAL A 37 14.51 18.99 0.96
C VAL A 37 13.00 18.86 0.83
N PHE A 38 12.35 18.41 1.90
CA PHE A 38 10.90 18.31 2.00
C PHE A 38 10.36 19.39 2.93
N GLU A 39 9.06 19.67 2.84
CA GLU A 39 8.39 20.42 3.89
C GLU A 39 8.52 19.70 5.24
N PHE A 40 8.61 20.49 6.30
CA PHE A 40 8.74 19.97 7.66
C PHE A 40 7.36 19.56 8.21
N VAL A 41 7.33 18.40 8.88
CA VAL A 41 6.17 17.88 9.61
C VAL A 41 6.68 17.26 10.91
N ASP A 42 6.00 17.52 12.03
CA ASP A 42 6.53 17.26 13.38
C ASP A 42 6.90 15.79 13.65
N THR A 43 6.05 14.85 13.22
CA THR A 43 6.27 13.42 13.44
C THR A 43 5.59 12.56 12.37
N ASP A 44 5.61 11.25 12.54
CA ASP A 44 4.83 10.28 11.77
C ASP A 44 3.90 9.47 12.68
N LEU A 45 2.81 8.96 12.11
CA LEU A 45 1.81 8.20 12.83
C LEU A 45 2.39 6.92 13.44
N GLY A 46 3.42 6.33 12.81
CA GLY A 46 4.11 5.15 13.34
C GLY A 46 4.77 5.41 14.69
N LYS A 47 5.49 6.54 14.82
CA LYS A 47 6.03 6.98 16.12
C LYS A 47 4.92 7.33 17.10
N LEU A 48 3.86 7.98 16.62
CA LEU A 48 2.77 8.47 17.47
C LEU A 48 1.98 7.33 18.12
N ILE A 49 1.75 6.22 17.39
CA ILE A 49 1.05 5.02 17.90
C ILE A 49 1.78 4.39 19.10
N LEU A 50 3.11 4.48 19.12
CA LEU A 50 3.96 3.93 20.18
C LEU A 50 3.99 4.78 21.46
N THR A 51 3.39 5.99 21.44
CA THR A 51 3.35 6.87 22.61
C THR A 51 2.28 6.43 23.61
N LYS A 52 2.35 6.95 24.85
CA LYS A 52 1.31 6.72 25.88
C LYS A 52 0.04 7.56 25.68
N GLN A 53 -0.05 8.34 24.58
CA GLN A 53 -1.20 9.19 24.32
C GLN A 53 -2.42 8.36 23.87
N PHE A 54 -3.61 8.88 24.14
CA PHE A 54 -4.87 8.33 23.66
C PHE A 54 -5.59 9.32 22.75
N PHE A 55 -6.32 8.79 21.78
CA PHE A 55 -7.10 9.55 20.82
C PHE A 55 -8.58 9.48 21.14
N THR A 56 -9.27 10.59 20.93
CA THR A 56 -10.73 10.63 20.92
C THR A 56 -11.26 10.07 19.61
N THR A 57 -12.54 9.74 19.57
CA THR A 57 -13.23 9.40 18.30
C THR A 57 -13.07 10.50 17.25
N LEU A 58 -13.08 11.78 17.64
CA LEU A 58 -12.89 12.89 16.71
C LEU A 58 -11.48 12.88 16.09
N HIS A 59 -10.43 12.61 16.88
CA HIS A 59 -9.07 12.49 16.35
C HIS A 59 -8.98 11.37 15.31
N VAL A 60 -9.51 10.18 15.62
CA VAL A 60 -9.51 9.02 14.70
C VAL A 60 -10.26 9.35 13.41
N GLN A 61 -11.48 9.89 13.51
CA GLN A 61 -12.30 10.26 12.37
C GLN A 61 -11.62 11.32 11.49
N HIS A 62 -11.05 12.36 12.12
CA HIS A 62 -10.40 13.45 11.40
C HIS A 62 -9.10 13.00 10.70
N MET A 63 -8.28 12.17 11.36
CA MET A 63 -7.07 11.61 10.74
C MET A 63 -7.42 10.68 9.57
N LEU A 64 -8.37 9.76 9.76
CA LEU A 64 -8.83 8.87 8.69
C LEU A 64 -9.38 9.68 7.50
N TRP A 65 -10.24 10.67 7.76
CA TRP A 65 -10.81 11.51 6.72
C TRP A 65 -9.71 12.20 5.90
N GLN A 66 -8.70 12.78 6.55
CA GLN A 66 -7.60 13.44 5.84
C GLN A 66 -6.75 12.46 5.01
N ILE A 67 -6.49 11.24 5.52
CA ILE A 67 -5.82 10.17 4.77
C ILE A 67 -6.63 9.85 3.51
N LEU A 68 -7.93 9.66 3.64
CA LEU A 68 -8.83 9.36 2.51
C LEU A 68 -8.89 10.51 1.50
N VAL A 69 -8.84 11.76 1.94
CA VAL A 69 -8.74 12.94 1.06
C VAL A 69 -7.43 12.93 0.27
N GLY A 70 -6.31 12.60 0.91
CA GLY A 70 -5.02 12.42 0.23
C GLY A 70 -5.04 11.29 -0.79
N LEU A 71 -5.60 10.13 -0.44
CA LEU A 71 -5.74 9.00 -1.36
C LEU A 71 -6.65 9.33 -2.55
N LYS A 72 -7.78 10.01 -2.32
CA LYS A 72 -8.68 10.47 -3.40
C LYS A 72 -7.92 11.31 -4.43
N TYR A 73 -7.07 12.22 -3.97
CA TYR A 73 -6.22 13.03 -4.85
C TYR A 73 -5.25 12.14 -5.64
N LEU A 74 -4.47 11.28 -4.97
CA LEU A 74 -3.52 10.37 -5.65
C LEU A 74 -4.20 9.48 -6.70
N HIS A 75 -5.34 8.91 -6.34
CA HIS A 75 -6.11 8.02 -7.21
C HIS A 75 -6.69 8.79 -8.41
N SER A 76 -7.08 10.05 -8.23
CA SER A 76 -7.48 10.92 -9.34
C SER A 76 -6.34 11.21 -10.33
N CYS A 77 -5.09 11.19 -9.85
CA CYS A 77 -3.88 11.28 -10.66
C CYS A 77 -3.42 9.92 -11.24
N ASN A 78 -4.24 8.87 -11.12
CA ASN A 78 -3.90 7.48 -11.49
C ASN A 78 -2.64 6.96 -10.78
N ILE A 79 -2.33 7.45 -9.59
CA ILE A 79 -1.19 7.01 -8.79
C ILE A 79 -1.68 6.09 -7.68
N VAL A 80 -1.06 4.91 -7.60
CA VAL A 80 -1.24 3.96 -6.49
C VAL A 80 -0.02 4.07 -5.58
N HIS A 81 -0.23 4.30 -4.29
CA HIS A 81 0.84 4.49 -3.31
C HIS A 81 1.63 3.20 -3.08
N ARG A 82 0.91 2.08 -2.84
CA ARG A 82 1.38 0.69 -2.66
C ARG A 82 2.20 0.37 -1.41
N ASP A 83 2.62 1.37 -0.65
CA ASP A 83 3.34 1.18 0.62
C ASP A 83 2.79 2.11 1.70
N LEU A 84 1.46 2.29 1.74
CA LEU A 84 0.83 3.09 2.78
C LEU A 84 0.93 2.33 4.11
N LYS A 85 1.46 2.99 5.14
CA LYS A 85 1.69 2.48 6.49
C LYS A 85 1.81 3.67 7.46
N PRO A 86 1.67 3.49 8.78
CA PRO A 86 1.73 4.61 9.73
C PRO A 86 2.98 5.48 9.61
N ALA A 87 4.15 4.88 9.38
CA ALA A 87 5.41 5.62 9.20
C ALA A 87 5.43 6.52 7.95
N ASN A 88 4.51 6.30 7.00
CA ASN A 88 4.38 7.07 5.77
C ASN A 88 3.21 8.09 5.84
N ILE A 89 2.60 8.25 7.02
CA ILE A 89 1.62 9.29 7.35
C ILE A 89 2.29 10.27 8.31
N LEU A 90 2.75 11.40 7.79
CA LEU A 90 3.30 12.48 8.59
C LEU A 90 2.17 13.22 9.31
N VAL A 91 2.41 13.68 10.54
CA VAL A 91 1.41 14.30 11.42
C VAL A 91 2.03 15.53 12.10
N ASN A 92 1.32 16.66 12.06
CA ASN A 92 1.66 17.86 12.84
C ASN A 92 0.93 17.90 14.19
N GLU A 93 1.34 18.79 15.09
CA GLU A 93 0.71 19.06 16.39
C GLU A 93 -0.80 19.34 16.28
N ASN A 94 -1.23 20.04 15.23
CA ASN A 94 -2.64 20.33 14.97
C ASN A 94 -3.43 19.14 14.35
N CYS A 95 -2.87 17.93 14.40
CA CYS A 95 -3.42 16.70 13.79
C CYS A 95 -3.61 16.79 12.27
N SER A 96 -2.97 17.75 11.59
CA SER A 96 -2.93 17.76 10.13
C SER A 96 -1.99 16.67 9.62
N ILE A 97 -2.42 15.94 8.58
CA ILE A 97 -1.62 14.85 8.03
C ILE A 97 -1.13 15.14 6.62
N LYS A 98 0.01 14.52 6.26
CA LYS A 98 0.56 14.47 4.91
C LYS A 98 1.10 13.07 4.59
N ILE A 99 0.77 12.56 3.41
CA ILE A 99 1.27 11.26 2.91
C ILE A 99 2.65 11.47 2.29
N CYS A 100 3.61 10.59 2.62
CA CYS A 100 4.98 10.60 2.11
C CYS A 100 5.46 9.21 1.63
N ASP A 101 6.70 9.14 1.13
CA ASP A 101 7.38 7.93 0.64
C ASP A 101 6.70 7.23 -0.55
N PHE A 102 6.95 7.79 -1.74
CA PHE A 102 6.43 7.30 -3.02
C PHE A 102 7.39 6.33 -3.72
N GLY A 103 8.37 5.76 -3.00
CA GLY A 103 9.41 4.91 -3.58
C GLY A 103 8.84 3.68 -4.32
N LEU A 104 7.73 3.13 -3.81
CA LEU A 104 7.04 1.98 -4.39
C LEU A 104 5.82 2.33 -5.25
N SER A 105 5.49 3.61 -5.38
CA SER A 105 4.29 4.05 -6.12
C SER A 105 4.37 3.75 -7.62
N ARG A 106 3.20 3.66 -8.25
CA ARG A 106 3.06 3.38 -9.69
C ARG A 106 1.94 4.23 -10.29
N SER A 107 2.15 4.67 -11.53
CA SER A 107 1.08 5.23 -12.35
C SER A 107 0.36 4.11 -13.08
N LEU A 108 -0.97 4.07 -13.00
CA LEU A 108 -1.81 3.11 -13.72
C LEU A 108 -1.80 3.47 -15.22
N SER A 109 -0.94 2.80 -15.98
CA SER A 109 -0.93 2.94 -17.44
C SER A 109 -2.25 2.40 -18.01
N HIS A 110 -2.98 3.24 -18.74
CA HIS A 110 -4.03 2.74 -19.61
C HIS A 110 -3.36 1.89 -20.69
N HIS A 111 -3.59 0.58 -20.68
CA HIS A 111 -3.17 -0.32 -21.74
C HIS A 111 -3.94 0.05 -23.03
N LYS A 112 -3.55 1.13 -23.72
CA LYS A 112 -3.77 1.25 -25.16
C LYS A 112 -2.68 0.42 -25.82
N THR A 113 -3.00 -0.82 -26.16
CA THR A 113 -2.23 -1.61 -27.11
C THR A 113 -2.32 -0.93 -28.48
N THR A 114 -1.52 0.11 -28.70
CA THR A 114 -1.22 0.60 -30.04
C THR A 114 0.29 0.57 -30.21
N ASN A 115 0.75 -0.54 -30.77
CA ASN A 115 2.10 -0.67 -31.32
C ASN A 115 2.33 0.53 -32.28
N PRO A 116 3.35 1.39 -32.11
CA PRO A 116 3.51 2.60 -32.93
C PRO A 116 3.89 2.34 -34.40
N PHE A 117 4.06 1.07 -34.82
CA PHE A 117 4.67 0.70 -36.10
C PHE A 117 3.77 -0.12 -37.04
N ARG A 118 2.44 -0.11 -36.89
CA ARG A 118 1.56 -0.70 -37.91
C ARG A 118 0.89 0.39 -38.76
N PRO A 119 1.15 0.48 -40.07
CA PRO A 119 0.43 1.41 -40.94
C PRO A 119 -1.07 1.06 -40.93
N LYS A 120 -1.90 2.08 -40.75
CA LYS A 120 -3.36 1.96 -40.66
C LYS A 120 -3.95 1.71 -42.05
N SER A 121 -4.59 0.56 -42.25
CA SER A 121 -5.61 0.42 -43.29
C SER A 121 -6.92 1.06 -42.79
N PRO A 122 -7.67 1.80 -43.63
CA PRO A 122 -8.99 2.28 -43.27
C PRO A 122 -10.00 1.13 -43.38
N ILE A 123 -11.14 1.27 -42.69
CA ILE A 123 -12.32 0.37 -42.65
C ILE A 123 -12.31 -0.60 -41.45
N ASP A 124 -12.89 -0.18 -40.33
CA ASP A 124 -14.24 -0.65 -39.95
C ASP A 124 -14.75 0.04 -38.68
N SER A 125 -16.02 0.39 -38.76
CA SER A 125 -16.88 1.02 -37.76
C SER A 125 -17.32 0.05 -36.65
N SER A 126 -17.68 0.63 -35.50
CA SER A 126 -18.46 0.05 -34.40
C SER A 126 -17.87 -1.15 -33.65
N SER A 127 -17.15 -0.86 -32.55
CA SER A 127 -17.21 -1.70 -31.35
C SER A 127 -17.06 -0.85 -30.09
N SER A 128 -18.10 -0.85 -29.27
CA SER A 128 -18.09 -0.32 -27.91
C SER A 128 -17.16 -1.18 -27.07
N ALA A 129 -15.88 -0.80 -26.97
CA ALA A 129 -14.92 -1.47 -26.11
C ALA A 129 -15.35 -1.28 -24.62
N PRO A 130 -15.38 -2.34 -23.81
CA PRO A 130 -15.63 -2.20 -22.38
C PRO A 130 -14.52 -1.36 -21.75
N ILE A 131 -14.87 -0.50 -20.79
CA ILE A 131 -13.93 0.29 -19.99
C ILE A 131 -13.10 -0.69 -19.16
N THR A 132 -12.00 -1.19 -19.72
CA THR A 132 -11.05 -2.05 -19.00
C THR A 132 -10.31 -1.18 -17.99
N ARG A 133 -10.51 -1.48 -16.70
CA ARG A 133 -9.79 -0.82 -15.60
C ARG A 133 -8.29 -0.99 -15.83
N PRO A 134 -7.46 0.05 -15.70
CA PRO A 134 -6.03 -0.08 -15.90
C PRO A 134 -5.46 -1.01 -14.82
N LEU A 135 -4.70 -2.02 -15.25
CA LEU A 135 -4.03 -3.00 -14.39
C LEU A 135 -2.51 -2.88 -14.56
N LEU A 136 -1.76 -3.09 -13.48
CA LEU A 136 -0.32 -2.88 -13.43
C LEU A 136 0.47 -4.19 -13.39
N SER A 137 1.42 -4.36 -14.33
CA SER A 137 2.42 -5.43 -14.32
C SER A 137 3.78 -5.00 -13.71
N ARG A 138 4.54 -6.00 -13.27
CA ARG A 138 5.58 -6.02 -12.20
C ARG A 138 6.84 -5.14 -12.40
N GLN A 139 7.38 -4.63 -11.27
CA GLN A 139 8.83 -4.44 -11.01
C GLN A 139 9.11 -4.63 -9.50
N LEU A 140 10.09 -5.48 -9.13
CA LEU A 140 10.46 -5.86 -7.74
C LEU A 140 11.48 -4.88 -7.12
N THR A 141 11.37 -4.65 -5.81
CA THR A 141 12.48 -4.17 -4.96
C THR A 141 12.82 -5.25 -3.93
N LYS A 142 14.10 -5.61 -3.80
CA LYS A 142 14.63 -6.78 -3.05
C LYS A 142 14.83 -6.57 -1.54
N HIS A 143 14.17 -5.60 -0.90
CA HIS A 143 14.39 -5.32 0.52
C HIS A 143 13.34 -5.99 1.42
N VAL A 144 13.77 -6.48 2.59
CA VAL A 144 12.89 -6.97 3.66
C VAL A 144 12.15 -5.76 4.22
N ILE A 145 10.93 -5.56 3.74
CA ILE A 145 10.05 -4.46 4.14
C ILE A 145 8.85 -5.08 4.86
N THR A 146 8.39 -4.42 5.92
CA THR A 146 7.15 -4.75 6.66
C THR A 146 6.00 -4.97 5.67
N ARG A 147 5.30 -6.11 5.76
CA ARG A 147 4.21 -6.50 4.85
C ARG A 147 2.81 -6.35 5.45
N TRP A 148 2.73 -5.88 6.69
CA TRP A 148 1.50 -5.85 7.51
C TRP A 148 0.33 -5.07 6.87
N TYR A 149 0.67 -4.09 6.03
CA TYR A 149 -0.28 -3.19 5.38
C TYR A 149 -0.59 -3.58 3.92
N ARG A 150 0.00 -4.66 3.41
CA ARG A 150 -0.17 -5.05 2.00
C ARG A 150 -1.47 -5.82 1.79
N ALA A 151 -2.21 -5.43 0.76
CA ALA A 151 -3.40 -6.15 0.33
C ALA A 151 -3.08 -7.59 -0.13
N PRO A 152 -4.02 -8.55 0.02
CA PRO A 152 -3.83 -9.93 -0.39
C PRO A 152 -3.38 -10.06 -1.85
N GLU A 153 -3.96 -9.31 -2.78
CA GLU A 153 -3.60 -9.33 -4.20
C GLU A 153 -2.15 -8.86 -4.46
N VAL A 154 -1.62 -7.94 -3.63
CA VAL A 154 -0.22 -7.51 -3.70
C VAL A 154 0.71 -8.61 -3.20
N ILE A 155 0.32 -9.33 -2.14
CA ILE A 155 1.09 -10.45 -1.58
C ILE A 155 1.08 -11.64 -2.55
N LEU A 156 -0.09 -11.94 -3.12
CA LEU A 156 -0.33 -13.01 -4.10
C LEU A 156 0.19 -12.68 -5.50
N LYS A 157 0.76 -11.49 -5.71
CA LYS A 157 1.29 -11.02 -7.00
C LYS A 157 0.26 -11.09 -8.12
N SER A 158 -1.01 -10.83 -7.79
CA SER A 158 -2.11 -10.72 -8.75
C SER A 158 -2.21 -9.30 -9.30
N ASP A 159 -3.04 -9.11 -10.32
CA ASP A 159 -3.36 -7.77 -10.83
C ASP A 159 -4.07 -6.95 -9.74
N TYR A 160 -3.75 -5.66 -9.66
CA TYR A 160 -4.25 -4.79 -8.62
C TYR A 160 -4.62 -3.40 -9.15
N THR A 161 -5.43 -2.69 -8.36
CA THR A 161 -5.93 -1.34 -8.64
C THR A 161 -5.58 -0.40 -7.48
N THR A 162 -6.13 0.82 -7.48
CA THR A 162 -6.05 1.76 -6.35
C THR A 162 -6.60 1.18 -5.03
N GLN A 163 -7.42 0.13 -5.09
CA GLN A 163 -8.02 -0.51 -3.91
C GLN A 163 -7.00 -1.10 -2.93
N VAL A 164 -5.76 -1.37 -3.37
CA VAL A 164 -4.70 -1.83 -2.47
C VAL A 164 -4.35 -0.78 -1.42
N ASP A 165 -4.46 0.52 -1.75
CA ASP A 165 -4.22 1.59 -0.78
C ASP A 165 -5.39 1.69 0.20
N MET A 166 -6.61 1.32 -0.24
CA MET A 166 -7.79 1.26 0.63
C MET A 166 -7.69 0.13 1.66
N TRP A 167 -7.10 -1.01 1.27
CA TRP A 167 -6.74 -2.06 2.22
C TRP A 167 -5.76 -1.54 3.28
N SER A 168 -4.68 -0.90 2.84
CA SER A 168 -3.69 -0.33 3.75
C SER A 168 -4.29 0.72 4.69
N ALA A 169 -5.19 1.57 4.19
CA ALA A 169 -5.93 2.53 5.01
C ALA A 169 -6.81 1.85 6.07
N GLY A 170 -7.41 0.69 5.76
CA GLY A 170 -8.14 -0.14 6.72
C GLY A 170 -7.24 -0.69 7.83
N CYS A 171 -6.02 -1.15 7.49
CA CYS A 171 -5.04 -1.56 8.49
C CYS A 171 -4.64 -0.39 9.42
N ILE A 172 -4.40 0.80 8.85
CA ILE A 172 -4.06 2.01 9.62
C ILE A 172 -5.24 2.42 10.51
N LEU A 173 -6.48 2.31 10.03
CA LEU A 173 -7.66 2.58 10.85
C LEU A 173 -7.73 1.68 12.08
N ALA A 174 -7.41 0.39 11.95
CA ALA A 174 -7.40 -0.51 13.10
C ALA A 174 -6.40 -0.07 14.19
N GLU A 175 -5.22 0.41 13.79
CA GLU A 175 -4.26 0.97 14.73
C GLU A 175 -4.69 2.34 15.29
N LEU A 176 -5.37 3.18 14.50
CA LEU A 176 -5.98 4.40 15.02
C LEU A 176 -7.07 4.10 16.06
N LEU A 177 -7.84 3.02 15.86
CA LEU A 177 -8.84 2.58 16.83
C LEU A 177 -8.21 2.05 18.12
N SER A 178 -7.03 1.41 18.06
CA SER A 178 -6.28 0.99 19.26
C SER A 178 -5.65 2.17 20.03
N MET A 179 -5.65 3.37 19.45
CA MET A 179 -5.30 4.60 20.19
C MET A 179 -6.42 5.07 21.12
N GLN A 180 -7.62 4.51 21.04
CA GLN A 180 -8.71 4.85 21.95
C GLN A 180 -8.60 4.06 23.26
N GLN A 181 -8.76 4.73 24.39
CA GLN A 181 -8.55 4.13 25.71
C GLN A 181 -9.53 2.99 25.98
N GLU A 182 -10.76 3.11 25.47
CA GLU A 182 -11.82 2.11 25.54
C GLU A 182 -11.51 0.83 24.75
N ASN A 183 -10.69 0.90 23.69
CA ASN A 183 -10.35 -0.25 22.84
C ASN A 183 -9.05 -0.92 23.28
N CYS A 184 -8.08 -0.15 23.78
CA CYS A 184 -6.79 -0.66 24.23
C CYS A 184 -6.26 0.17 25.41
N PRO A 185 -6.56 -0.21 26.68
CA PRO A 185 -6.20 0.60 27.86
C PRO A 185 -4.69 0.73 28.09
N ASN A 186 -3.88 -0.22 27.60
CA ASN A 186 -2.43 -0.21 27.76
C ASN A 186 -1.77 0.06 26.41
N SER A 187 -1.00 1.14 26.29
CA SER A 187 -0.31 1.47 25.04
C SER A 187 0.72 0.42 24.60
N SER A 188 1.21 -0.43 25.52
CA SER A 188 2.12 -1.55 25.24
C SER A 188 1.47 -2.69 24.45
N ASP A 189 0.15 -2.79 24.50
CA ASP A 189 -0.61 -3.90 23.92
C ASP A 189 -1.11 -3.54 22.50
N ARG A 190 -0.80 -2.33 22.04
CA ARG A 190 -1.12 -1.89 20.68
C ARG A 190 -0.25 -2.64 19.68
N GLU A 191 -0.92 -3.34 18.78
CA GLU A 191 -0.28 -4.07 17.70
C GLU A 191 -0.95 -3.80 16.34
N PRO A 192 -0.21 -3.96 15.23
CA PRO A 192 -0.79 -3.92 13.90
C PRO A 192 -1.84 -5.02 13.73
N LEU A 193 -2.89 -4.76 12.94
CA LEU A 193 -3.98 -5.72 12.70
C LEU A 193 -3.51 -7.07 12.11
N PHE A 194 -2.48 -7.06 11.26
CA PHE A 194 -1.96 -8.25 10.60
C PHE A 194 -0.43 -8.34 10.73
N PRO A 195 0.11 -8.69 11.91
CA PRO A 195 1.54 -8.71 12.17
C PRO A 195 2.20 -9.99 11.64
N GLY A 196 2.03 -10.27 10.35
CA GLY A 196 2.59 -11.45 9.71
C GLY A 196 4.09 -11.36 9.50
N THR A 197 4.77 -12.50 9.56
CA THR A 197 6.17 -12.62 9.20
C THR A 197 6.35 -12.43 7.69
N SER A 198 7.55 -12.00 7.29
CA SER A 198 7.90 -11.87 5.88
C SER A 198 7.78 -13.22 5.18
N SER A 199 6.69 -13.41 4.43
CA SER A 199 6.46 -14.58 3.57
C SER A 199 7.75 -14.97 2.83
N ASN A 200 8.22 -16.20 3.01
CA ASN A 200 9.39 -16.79 2.35
C ASN A 200 9.16 -17.05 0.84
N MET A 201 8.39 -16.19 0.16
CA MET A 201 8.11 -16.16 -1.29
C MET A 201 9.36 -15.90 -2.16
N SER A 202 10.55 -15.94 -1.56
CA SER A 202 11.86 -15.84 -2.23
C SER A 202 12.73 -17.08 -2.05
N ARG A 203 12.23 -18.16 -1.44
CA ARG A 203 13.00 -19.42 -1.28
C ARG A 203 12.77 -20.35 -2.47
N SER A 204 13.88 -20.94 -2.93
CA SER A 204 13.94 -21.95 -3.98
C SER A 204 13.01 -23.13 -3.67
N PRO A 205 12.38 -23.77 -4.66
CA PRO A 205 11.46 -24.91 -4.49
C PRO A 205 12.11 -26.18 -3.87
N HIS A 206 13.32 -26.10 -3.31
CA HIS A 206 14.09 -27.21 -2.77
C HIS A 206 14.41 -27.10 -1.27
N SER A 207 13.87 -26.10 -0.55
CA SER A 207 13.99 -26.08 0.93
C SER A 207 12.79 -26.76 1.58
N SER A 208 12.97 -28.01 1.98
CA SER A 208 12.04 -28.88 2.72
C SER A 208 11.90 -28.49 4.20
N SER A 209 11.79 -27.20 4.51
CA SER A 209 11.35 -26.74 5.82
C SER A 209 9.84 -26.54 5.79
N ASN A 210 9.10 -27.17 6.70
CA ASN A 210 7.67 -26.92 6.91
C ASN A 210 7.41 -25.40 6.92
N VAL A 211 6.75 -24.91 5.87
CA VAL A 211 6.39 -23.49 5.79
C VAL A 211 5.29 -23.26 6.80
N ASP A 212 5.58 -22.50 7.85
CA ASP A 212 4.55 -22.09 8.80
C ASP A 212 3.64 -21.05 8.15
N LEU A 213 2.58 -21.53 7.52
CA LEU A 213 1.56 -20.72 6.87
C LEU A 213 0.70 -19.94 7.88
N ASN A 214 0.77 -20.27 9.18
CA ASN A 214 -0.02 -19.56 10.20
C ASN A 214 0.64 -18.25 10.61
N SER A 215 1.98 -18.19 10.62
CA SER A 215 2.71 -16.99 11.01
C SER A 215 3.01 -16.05 9.83
N ASP A 216 2.77 -16.46 8.59
CA ASP A 216 2.96 -15.59 7.44
C ASP A 216 1.84 -14.55 7.29
N GLN A 217 2.06 -13.56 6.42
CA GLN A 217 1.12 -12.47 6.20
C GLN A 217 -0.28 -12.91 5.77
N LEU A 218 -0.42 -13.90 4.89
CA LEU A 218 -1.73 -14.36 4.44
C LEU A 218 -2.44 -15.16 5.53
N GLY A 219 -1.67 -15.96 6.29
CA GLY A 219 -2.16 -16.66 7.48
C GLY A 219 -2.79 -15.70 8.48
N LYS A 220 -2.08 -14.62 8.83
CA LYS A 220 -2.58 -13.57 9.74
C LYS A 220 -3.82 -12.85 9.22
N ILE A 221 -3.90 -12.61 7.91
CA ILE A 221 -5.10 -12.04 7.30
C ILE A 221 -6.28 -13.00 7.46
N PHE A 222 -6.12 -14.27 7.06
CA PHE A 222 -7.21 -15.26 7.12
C PHE A 222 -7.63 -15.64 8.54
N GLU A 223 -6.75 -15.48 9.52
CA GLU A 223 -7.07 -15.63 10.94
C GLU A 223 -8.15 -14.64 11.40
N VAL A 224 -8.08 -13.39 10.94
CA VAL A 224 -9.01 -12.33 11.35
C VAL A 224 -10.24 -12.27 10.43
N ILE A 225 -10.05 -12.21 9.12
CA ILE A 225 -11.15 -11.98 8.16
C ILE A 225 -11.77 -13.27 7.60
N GLY A 226 -11.20 -14.43 7.92
CA GLY A 226 -11.59 -15.73 7.37
C GLY A 226 -10.97 -16.03 6.01
N SER A 227 -11.18 -17.26 5.52
CA SER A 227 -10.74 -17.66 4.18
C SER A 227 -11.56 -16.97 3.08
N PRO A 228 -10.96 -16.71 1.90
CA PRO A 228 -11.68 -16.13 0.76
C PRO A 228 -12.89 -16.99 0.36
N SER A 229 -13.99 -16.36 0.00
CA SER A 229 -15.20 -17.06 -0.45
C SER A 229 -14.97 -17.72 -1.81
N ARG A 230 -15.89 -18.62 -2.20
CA ARG A 230 -15.84 -19.21 -3.55
C ARG A 230 -15.92 -18.16 -4.65
N GLN A 231 -16.62 -17.05 -4.42
CA GLN A 231 -16.75 -15.94 -5.39
C GLN A 231 -15.42 -15.19 -5.51
N ASP A 232 -14.75 -14.89 -4.40
CA ASP A 232 -13.44 -14.21 -4.40
C ASP A 232 -12.38 -15.02 -5.15
N LEU A 233 -12.45 -16.34 -5.07
CA LEU A 233 -11.53 -17.24 -5.76
C LEU A 233 -11.82 -17.36 -7.26
N GLN A 234 -12.99 -16.96 -7.78
CA GLN A 234 -13.31 -17.13 -9.19
C GLN A 234 -12.42 -16.27 -10.09
N SER A 235 -12.15 -15.03 -9.69
CA SER A 235 -11.35 -14.05 -10.45
C SER A 235 -9.83 -14.30 -10.41
N LEU A 236 -9.36 -15.24 -9.59
CA LEU A 236 -7.94 -15.55 -9.45
C LEU A 236 -7.47 -16.59 -10.48
N ASN A 237 -6.18 -16.63 -10.77
CA ASN A 237 -5.59 -17.68 -11.60
C ASN A 237 -5.47 -19.02 -10.82
N ASN A 238 -5.34 -20.15 -11.54
CA ASN A 238 -5.35 -21.48 -10.92
C ASN A 238 -4.21 -21.69 -9.91
N SER A 239 -3.02 -21.14 -10.17
CA SER A 239 -1.86 -21.27 -9.28
C SER A 239 -2.09 -20.55 -7.94
N VAL A 240 -2.72 -19.37 -7.97
CA VAL A 240 -3.10 -18.64 -6.76
C VAL A 240 -4.21 -19.37 -5.99
N LYS A 241 -5.19 -19.96 -6.68
CA LYS A 241 -6.25 -20.76 -6.01
C LYS A 241 -5.66 -21.95 -5.27
N GLU A 242 -4.69 -22.65 -5.88
CA GLU A 242 -4.00 -23.77 -5.26
C GLU A 242 -3.19 -23.34 -4.04
N LEU A 243 -2.46 -22.23 -4.13
CA LEU A 243 -1.75 -21.64 -3.00
C LEU A 243 -2.70 -21.32 -1.83
N VAL A 244 -3.83 -20.65 -2.10
CA VAL A 244 -4.80 -20.28 -1.06
C VAL A 244 -5.42 -21.51 -0.40
N ARG A 245 -5.66 -22.60 -1.15
CA ARG A 245 -6.18 -23.86 -0.60
C ARG A 245 -5.24 -24.49 0.44
N ASN A 246 -3.93 -24.27 0.33
CA ASN A 246 -2.95 -24.82 1.28
C ASN A 246 -3.07 -24.20 2.69
N TYR A 247 -3.72 -23.04 2.85
CA TYR A 247 -3.93 -22.39 4.15
C TYR A 247 -5.06 -23.02 4.99
N GLY A 248 -5.84 -23.95 4.40
CA GLY A 248 -7.04 -24.50 5.02
C GLY A 248 -8.18 -23.49 5.12
N TYR A 249 -9.38 -23.99 5.45
CA TYR A 249 -10.54 -23.13 5.68
C TYR A 249 -10.52 -22.52 7.10
N ARG A 250 -10.81 -21.23 7.20
CA ARG A 250 -10.96 -20.47 8.44
C ARG A 250 -12.28 -19.71 8.41
N SER A 251 -13.07 -19.84 9.47
CA SER A 251 -14.24 -19.00 9.67
C SER A 251 -13.83 -17.58 10.00
N LYS A 252 -14.61 -16.61 9.53
CA LYS A 252 -14.48 -15.22 9.97
C LYS A 252 -14.77 -15.12 11.48
N ILE A 253 -14.00 -14.34 12.21
CA ILE A 253 -14.29 -14.04 13.62
C ILE A 253 -15.56 -13.17 13.66
N ASN A 254 -16.59 -13.63 14.36
CA ASN A 254 -17.78 -12.84 14.66
C ASN A 254 -17.52 -12.13 16.00
N TYR A 255 -17.32 -10.82 15.97
CA TYR A 255 -17.27 -9.96 17.16
C TYR A 255 -18.68 -9.53 17.56
#